data_AF-A0A2V6BAN9-F1
#
_entry.id   AF-A0A2V6BAN9-F1
#
_cell.length_a   1.000
_cell.length_b   1.000
_cell.length_c   1.000
_cell.angle_alpha   90.00
_cell.angle_beta   90.00
_cell.angle_gamma   90.00
#
_symmetry.space_group_name_H-M   'P 1'
#
loop_
_entity.id
_entity.type
_entity.pdbx_description
1 polymer ?
#
loop_
_entity_poly.entity_id
_entity_poly.type
_entity_poly.pdbx_seq_one_letter_code
_entity_poly.pdbx_strand_id
1 'polypeptide(L)'
;MITYIFVPQTLSFWIVLALWFLWFIGEGLERAWGPFRLTLYFFVGMIGTTIAAFFFGSNFSIGMLIASLFFAFARFYPDEVIYILFILPVKIKWLAWIFAAFLVLGFVLNSNSYRAALIAAFANYFIFFGPEIIHQATHRHEVSTRRRRFEAHSRNADDVLHRCAVCGATELTDPTLDFRVARDGEEYCMAHLPKAQTPG
;
A
#
# COMPACT_ATOMS: atom_id res chain seq x y z
N MET A 1 23.09 -24.90 23.74
CA MET A 1 22.82 -23.49 24.12
C MET A 1 21.89 -22.79 23.12
N ILE A 2 20.93 -23.49 22.47
CA ILE A 2 19.93 -22.90 21.56
C ILE A 2 18.52 -23.44 21.86
N THR A 3 18.41 -24.59 22.54
CA THR A 3 17.16 -25.26 22.86
C THR A 3 16.27 -24.54 23.88
N TYR A 4 16.82 -23.68 24.75
CA TYR A 4 16.01 -22.99 25.78
C TYR A 4 15.12 -21.86 25.21
N ILE A 5 15.42 -21.37 24.00
CA ILE A 5 14.63 -20.31 23.33
C ILE A 5 13.25 -20.85 22.89
N PHE A 6 13.14 -22.16 22.66
CA PHE A 6 11.92 -22.82 22.18
C PHE A 6 11.12 -23.53 23.27
N VAL A 7 11.64 -23.63 24.49
CA VAL A 7 10.95 -24.30 25.61
C VAL A 7 10.39 -23.23 26.54
N PRO A 8 9.09 -22.91 26.46
CA PRO A 8 8.48 -22.00 27.42
C PRO A 8 8.50 -22.62 28.82
N GLN A 9 8.97 -21.86 29.82
CA GLN A 9 9.06 -22.33 31.21
C GLN A 9 7.67 -22.50 31.88
N THR A 10 6.60 -22.02 31.23
CA THR A 10 5.21 -22.23 31.62
C THR A 10 4.35 -22.48 30.38
N LEU A 11 3.47 -23.50 30.41
CA LEU A 11 2.48 -23.75 29.36
C LEU A 11 1.20 -22.99 29.70
N SER A 12 1.25 -21.66 29.57
CA SER A 12 0.04 -20.83 29.67
C SER A 12 -0.66 -20.79 28.31
N PHE A 13 -2.00 -20.76 28.32
CA PHE A 13 -2.82 -20.57 27.12
C PHE A 13 -2.33 -19.38 26.27
N TRP A 14 -1.88 -18.31 26.92
CA TRP A 14 -1.34 -17.11 26.28
C TRP A 14 -0.06 -17.34 25.48
N ILE A 15 0.81 -18.26 25.92
CA ILE A 15 2.05 -18.57 25.22
C ILE A 15 1.76 -19.41 23.97
N VAL A 16 0.83 -20.37 24.06
CA VAL A 16 0.39 -21.15 22.90
C VAL A 16 -0.23 -20.22 21.84
N LEU A 17 -1.09 -19.30 22.27
CA LEU A 17 -1.67 -18.29 21.38
C LEU A 17 -0.60 -17.40 20.73
N ALA A 18 0.40 -16.95 21.50
CA ALA A 18 1.50 -16.13 21.00
C ALA A 18 2.37 -16.87 19.98
N LEU A 19 2.68 -18.15 20.23
CA LEU A 19 3.45 -18.99 19.31
C LEU A 19 2.67 -19.28 18.02
N TRP A 20 1.38 -19.60 18.12
CA TRP A 20 0.51 -19.76 16.96
C TRP A 20 0.46 -18.47 16.13
N PHE A 21 0.31 -17.32 16.78
CA PHE A 21 0.28 -16.03 16.11
C PHE A 21 1.61 -15.67 15.45
N LEU A 22 2.74 -15.97 16.11
CA LEU A 22 4.07 -15.75 15.55
C LEU A 22 4.30 -16.63 14.31
N TRP A 23 3.88 -17.89 14.37
CA TRP A 23 3.96 -18.81 13.24
C TRP A 23 3.09 -18.34 12.07
N PHE A 24 1.84 -17.92 12.35
CA PHE A 24 0.93 -17.34 11.35
C PHE A 24 1.53 -16.11 10.65
N ILE A 25 2.10 -15.18 11.41
CA ILE A 25 2.80 -14.00 10.86
C ILE A 25 4.01 -14.43 10.01
N GLY A 26 4.79 -15.38 10.52
CA GLY A 26 5.99 -15.90 9.85
C GLY A 26 5.68 -16.48 8.48
N GLU A 27 4.71 -17.40 8.40
CA GLU A 27 4.27 -17.97 7.12
C GLU A 27 3.72 -16.91 6.16
N GLY A 28 2.92 -15.98 6.68
CA GLY A 28 2.36 -14.91 5.87
C GLY A 28 3.43 -14.02 5.24
N LEU A 29 4.44 -13.64 6.02
CA LEU A 29 5.60 -12.87 5.53
C LEU A 29 6.44 -13.67 4.55
N GLU A 30 6.71 -14.94 4.83
CA GLU A 30 7.49 -15.80 3.94
C GLU A 30 6.81 -15.94 2.57
N ARG A 31 5.48 -16.08 2.55
CA ARG A 31 4.70 -16.12 1.30
C ARG A 31 4.69 -14.78 0.56
N ALA A 32 4.56 -13.66 1.28
CA ALA A 32 4.49 -12.33 0.67
C ALA A 32 5.85 -11.81 0.18
N TRP A 33 6.93 -12.13 0.89
CA TRP A 33 8.22 -11.47 0.72
C TRP A 33 9.38 -12.42 0.39
N GLY A 34 9.18 -13.72 0.60
CA GLY A 34 10.15 -14.76 0.35
C GLY A 34 11.03 -15.08 1.58
N PRO A 35 11.48 -16.35 1.70
CA PRO A 35 12.25 -16.83 2.87
C PRO A 35 13.58 -16.11 3.07
N PHE A 36 14.27 -15.78 1.98
CA PHE A 36 15.58 -15.13 2.04
C PHE A 36 15.49 -13.72 2.65
N ARG A 37 14.52 -12.91 2.22
CA ARG A 37 14.36 -11.54 2.70
C ARG A 37 13.92 -11.51 4.16
N LEU A 38 13.01 -12.41 4.53
CA LEU A 38 12.59 -12.60 5.92
C LEU A 38 13.78 -12.97 6.82
N THR A 39 14.60 -13.93 6.38
CA THR A 39 15.80 -14.35 7.11
C THR A 39 16.79 -13.20 7.27
N LEU A 40 17.06 -12.44 6.19
CA LEU A 40 17.93 -11.27 6.26
C LEU A 40 17.39 -10.19 7.21
N TYR A 41 16.07 -9.97 7.21
CA TYR A 41 15.41 -9.05 8.13
C TYR A 41 15.61 -9.44 9.61
N PHE A 42 15.48 -10.73 9.92
CA PHE A 42 15.77 -11.24 11.27
C PHE A 42 17.23 -11.08 11.65
N PHE A 43 18.18 -11.39 10.75
CA PHE A 43 19.61 -11.25 11.02
C PHE A 43 20.01 -9.79 11.26
N VAL A 44 19.57 -8.87 10.40
CA VAL A 44 19.86 -7.43 10.56
C VAL A 44 19.23 -6.90 11.85
N GLY A 45 18.00 -7.30 12.17
CA GLY A 45 17.34 -6.94 13.42
C GLY A 45 18.06 -7.48 14.66
N MET A 46 18.52 -8.73 14.63
CA MET A 46 19.26 -9.36 15.72
C MET A 46 20.61 -8.65 15.95
N ILE A 47 21.35 -8.35 14.89
CA ILE A 47 22.61 -7.60 14.98
C ILE A 47 22.35 -6.19 15.53
N GLY A 48 21.34 -5.48 15.00
CA GLY A 48 21.00 -4.13 15.44
C GLY A 48 20.61 -4.05 16.91
N THR A 49 19.78 -4.98 17.37
CA THR A 49 19.38 -5.06 18.79
C THR A 49 20.54 -5.46 19.71
N THR A 50 21.47 -6.31 19.24
CA THR A 50 22.67 -6.70 20.01
C THR A 50 23.63 -5.52 20.18
N ILE A 51 23.84 -4.74 19.12
CA ILE A 51 24.64 -3.51 19.18
C ILE A 51 23.97 -2.52 20.14
N ALA A 52 22.66 -2.30 20.03
CA ALA A 52 21.93 -1.43 20.95
C ALA A 52 22.03 -1.92 22.41
N ALA A 53 21.97 -3.23 22.66
CA ALA A 53 22.20 -3.86 23.96
C ALA A 53 23.54 -3.51 24.56
N PHE A 54 24.59 -3.60 23.76
CA PHE A 54 25.94 -3.32 24.19
C PHE A 54 26.14 -1.85 24.60
N PHE A 55 25.58 -0.90 23.84
CA PHE A 55 25.76 0.53 24.11
C PHE A 55 24.83 1.09 25.20
N PHE A 56 23.59 0.62 25.30
CA PHE A 56 22.57 1.18 26.19
C PHE A 56 22.31 0.34 27.45
N GLY A 57 23.01 -0.79 27.62
CA GLY A 57 23.07 -1.53 28.88
C GLY A 57 21.77 -2.19 29.34
N SER A 58 20.78 -2.37 28.45
CA SER A 58 19.50 -2.99 28.78
C SER A 58 19.35 -4.37 28.14
N ASN A 59 18.60 -5.26 28.81
CA ASN A 59 18.10 -6.49 28.20
C ASN A 59 17.03 -6.11 27.16
N PHE A 60 17.47 -5.94 25.91
CA PHE A 60 16.56 -5.68 24.80
C PHE A 60 15.69 -6.92 24.57
N SER A 61 14.39 -6.77 24.83
CA SER A 61 13.43 -7.85 24.63
C SER A 61 13.25 -8.12 23.14
N ILE A 62 13.27 -9.41 22.77
CA ILE A 62 12.89 -9.91 21.44
C ILE A 62 11.50 -9.41 21.00
N GLY A 63 10.66 -9.02 21.96
CA GLY A 63 9.33 -8.44 21.71
C GLY A 63 9.35 -7.23 20.79
N MET A 64 10.43 -6.43 20.78
CA MET A 64 10.53 -5.27 19.88
C MET A 64 10.77 -5.68 18.42
N LEU A 65 11.53 -6.75 18.20
CA LEU A 65 11.71 -7.33 16.88
C LEU A 65 10.43 -8.02 16.39
N ILE A 66 9.73 -8.72 17.30
CA ILE A 66 8.41 -9.30 17.00
C ILE A 66 7.39 -8.20 16.65
N ALA A 67 7.42 -7.07 17.36
CA ALA A 67 6.57 -5.93 17.04
C ALA A 67 6.87 -5.39 15.63
N SER A 68 8.14 -5.17 15.29
CA SER A 68 8.51 -4.70 13.95
C SER A 68 8.11 -5.69 12.84
N LEU A 69 8.18 -6.99 13.12
CA LEU A 69 7.69 -8.06 12.24
C LEU A 69 6.17 -8.00 12.06
N PHE A 70 5.42 -7.75 13.14
CA PHE A 70 3.98 -7.57 13.08
C PHE A 70 3.60 -6.34 12.23
N PHE A 71 4.34 -5.23 12.32
CA PHE A 71 4.13 -4.08 11.42
C PHE A 71 4.43 -4.42 9.96
N ALA A 72 5.48 -5.21 9.70
CA ALA A 72 5.74 -5.75 8.36
C ALA A 72 4.59 -6.62 7.84
N PHE A 73 3.98 -7.44 8.71
CA PHE A 73 2.82 -8.25 8.34
C PHE A 73 1.60 -7.39 8.03
N ALA A 74 1.31 -6.42 8.89
CA ALA A 74 0.20 -5.50 8.71
C ALA A 74 0.30 -4.67 7.43
N ARG A 75 1.52 -4.48 6.89
CA ARG A 75 1.73 -3.82 5.60
C ARG A 75 1.26 -4.66 4.42
N PHE A 76 1.56 -5.96 4.41
CA PHE A 76 1.16 -6.86 3.32
C PHE A 76 -0.29 -7.30 3.43
N TYR A 77 -0.77 -7.51 4.66
CA TYR A 77 -2.07 -8.08 4.96
C TYR A 77 -2.92 -7.17 5.86
N PRO A 78 -3.20 -5.91 5.46
CA PRO A 78 -3.93 -4.96 6.31
C PRO A 78 -5.41 -5.32 6.50
N ASP A 79 -6.02 -5.94 5.50
CA ASP A 79 -7.44 -6.30 5.49
C ASP A 79 -7.71 -7.76 5.90
N GLU A 80 -6.66 -8.54 6.20
CA GLU A 80 -6.81 -9.87 6.79
C GLU A 80 -7.51 -9.78 8.14
N VAL A 81 -8.45 -10.69 8.36
CA VAL A 81 -9.29 -10.76 9.56
C VAL A 81 -8.81 -11.89 10.44
N ILE A 82 -8.47 -11.57 11.68
CA ILE A 82 -8.17 -12.57 12.71
C ILE A 82 -9.30 -12.58 13.72
N TYR A 83 -9.74 -13.78 14.08
CA TYR A 83 -10.75 -13.99 15.10
C TYR A 83 -10.08 -14.12 16.46
N ILE A 84 -10.14 -13.06 17.26
CA ILE A 84 -9.63 -13.10 18.63
C ILE A 84 -10.52 -14.03 19.45
N LEU A 85 -9.93 -15.10 20.00
CA LEU A 85 -10.62 -16.15 20.75
C LEU A 85 -11.81 -16.77 19.99
N PHE A 86 -11.75 -16.80 18.66
CA PHE A 86 -12.85 -17.26 17.79
C PHE A 86 -14.17 -16.45 17.88
N ILE A 87 -14.17 -15.30 18.59
CA ILE A 87 -15.39 -14.51 18.85
C ILE A 87 -15.37 -13.19 18.07
N LEU A 88 -14.28 -12.42 18.16
CA LEU A 88 -14.23 -11.07 17.61
C LEU A 88 -13.39 -11.00 16.33
N PRO A 89 -14.00 -10.78 15.14
CA PRO A 89 -13.25 -10.53 13.91
C PRO A 89 -12.62 -9.13 13.94
N VAL A 90 -11.29 -9.07 13.97
CA VAL A 90 -10.54 -7.81 13.94
C VAL A 90 -9.62 -7.81 12.73
N LYS A 91 -9.67 -6.73 11.94
CA LYS A 91 -8.71 -6.53 10.85
C LYS A 91 -7.35 -6.15 11.40
N ILE A 92 -6.31 -6.70 10.80
CA ILE A 92 -4.92 -6.48 11.22
C ILE A 92 -4.52 -5.01 11.24
N LYS A 93 -5.01 -4.19 10.30
CA LYS A 93 -4.73 -2.75 10.30
C LYS A 93 -5.17 -2.04 11.58
N TRP A 94 -6.31 -2.42 12.17
CA TRP A 94 -6.79 -1.81 13.41
C TRP A 94 -5.91 -2.22 14.59
N LEU A 95 -5.52 -3.49 14.64
CA LEU A 95 -4.62 -4.00 15.66
C LEU A 95 -3.24 -3.31 15.58
N ALA A 96 -2.73 -3.09 14.36
CA ALA A 96 -1.50 -2.36 14.12
C ALA A 96 -1.57 -0.90 14.59
N TRP A 97 -2.68 -0.19 14.34
CA TRP A 97 -2.88 1.17 14.86
C TRP A 97 -2.91 1.22 16.39
N ILE A 98 -3.60 0.27 17.02
CA ILE A 98 -3.64 0.16 18.49
C ILE A 98 -2.23 -0.10 19.05
N PHE A 99 -1.51 -1.07 18.48
CA PHE A 99 -0.12 -1.34 18.88
C PHE A 99 0.79 -0.13 18.66
N ALA A 100 0.64 0.58 17.53
CA ALA A 100 1.43 1.77 17.25
C ALA A 100 1.18 2.86 18.30
N ALA A 101 -0.07 3.07 18.70
CA ALA A 101 -0.41 4.01 19.77
C ALA A 101 0.24 3.62 21.10
N PHE A 102 0.22 2.34 21.47
CA PHE A 102 0.90 1.85 22.67
C PHE A 102 2.42 2.04 22.60
N LEU A 103 3.04 1.80 21.44
CA LEU A 103 4.48 1.99 21.27
C LEU A 103 4.89 3.47 21.36
N VAL A 104 4.11 4.37 20.75
CA VAL A 104 4.34 5.82 20.82
C VAL A 104 4.13 6.34 22.24
N LEU A 105 3.08 5.90 22.92
CA LEU A 105 2.86 6.23 24.34
C LEU A 105 4.03 5.72 25.20
N GLY A 106 4.45 4.47 24.96
CA GLY A 106 5.62 3.87 25.60
C GLY A 106 6.90 4.64 25.32
N PHE A 107 7.07 5.21 24.13
CA PHE A 107 8.24 6.01 23.78
C PHE A 107 8.35 7.28 24.62
N VAL A 108 7.21 7.94 24.89
CA VAL A 108 7.18 9.16 25.71
C VAL A 108 7.39 8.83 27.19
N LEU A 109 6.73 7.78 27.70
CA LEU A 109 6.69 7.47 29.13
C LEU A 109 7.86 6.64 29.67
N ASN A 110 8.56 5.85 28.84
CA ASN A 110 9.61 4.94 29.30
C ASN A 110 11.03 5.55 29.23
N SER A 111 11.99 4.78 29.76
CA SER A 111 13.42 5.11 29.81
C SER A 111 14.07 5.18 28.42
N ASN A 112 15.24 5.83 28.35
CA ASN A 112 16.02 5.95 27.12
C ASN A 112 16.40 4.60 26.50
N SER A 113 16.54 3.55 27.31
CA SER A 113 16.78 2.18 26.85
C SER A 113 15.62 1.65 25.99
N TYR A 114 14.37 1.87 26.42
CA TYR A 114 13.18 1.49 25.63
C TYR A 114 13.13 2.26 24.31
N ARG A 115 13.46 3.56 24.34
CA ARG A 115 13.50 4.42 23.14
C ARG A 115 14.52 3.91 22.13
N ALA A 116 15.73 3.58 22.59
CA ALA A 116 16.76 2.99 21.74
C ALA A 116 16.30 1.66 21.12
N ALA A 117 15.52 0.86 21.86
CA ALA A 117 15.02 -0.45 21.41
C ALA A 117 14.05 -0.28 20.27
N LEU A 118 13.10 0.64 20.47
CA LEU A 118 12.09 0.97 19.50
C LEU A 118 12.74 1.52 18.24
N ILE A 119 13.68 2.46 18.37
CA ILE A 119 14.38 3.05 17.23
C ILE A 119 15.17 1.97 16.47
N ALA A 120 15.90 1.09 17.14
CA ALA A 120 16.66 0.02 16.48
C ALA A 120 15.75 -0.96 15.72
N ALA A 121 14.64 -1.39 16.33
CA ALA A 121 13.70 -2.32 15.71
C ALA A 121 12.97 -1.68 14.51
N PHE A 122 12.52 -0.43 14.64
CA PHE A 122 11.87 0.28 13.55
C PHE A 122 12.87 0.75 12.49
N ALA A 123 14.13 1.02 12.81
CA ALA A 123 15.16 1.27 11.83
C ALA A 123 15.32 0.06 10.89
N ASN A 124 15.33 -1.16 11.43
CA ASN A 124 15.31 -2.37 10.61
C ASN A 124 14.08 -2.41 9.69
N TYR A 125 12.88 -2.11 10.22
CA TYR A 125 11.67 -1.97 9.41
C TYR A 125 11.83 -0.93 8.28
N PHE A 126 12.32 0.27 8.59
CA PHE A 126 12.48 1.34 7.60
C PHE A 126 13.57 1.07 6.57
N ILE A 127 14.64 0.34 6.92
CA ILE A 127 15.68 -0.04 5.94
C ILE A 127 15.09 -0.93 4.85
N PHE A 128 14.25 -1.90 5.21
CA PHE A 128 13.69 -2.86 4.26
C PHE A 128 12.45 -2.35 3.53
N PHE A 129 11.59 -1.59 4.21
CA PHE A 129 10.31 -1.13 3.65
C PHE A 129 10.32 0.33 3.21
N GLY A 130 11.28 1.14 3.66
CA GLY A 130 11.36 2.58 3.36
C GLY A 130 11.47 2.90 1.87
N PRO A 131 12.42 2.30 1.11
CA PRO A 131 12.57 2.58 -0.32
C PRO A 131 11.30 2.30 -1.11
N GLU A 132 10.63 1.20 -0.81
CA GLU A 132 9.38 0.79 -1.46
C GLU A 132 8.21 1.73 -1.09
N ILE A 133 8.12 2.18 0.17
CA ILE A 133 7.11 3.16 0.61
C ILE A 133 7.28 4.47 -0.14
N ILE A 134 8.51 4.95 -0.28
CA ILE A 134 8.79 6.21 -0.99
C ILE A 134 8.45 6.06 -2.47
N HIS A 135 8.86 4.98 -3.11
CA HIS A 135 8.57 4.72 -4.52
C HIS A 135 7.06 4.60 -4.80
N GLN A 136 6.31 3.91 -3.93
CA GLN A 136 4.86 3.82 -4.06
C GLN A 136 4.16 5.16 -3.82
N ALA A 137 4.64 5.97 -2.88
CA ALA A 137 4.10 7.30 -2.62
C ALA A 137 4.32 8.26 -3.79
N THR A 138 5.53 8.27 -4.37
CA THR A 138 5.86 9.10 -5.54
C THR A 138 5.06 8.66 -6.77
N HIS A 139 4.99 7.35 -7.04
CA HIS A 139 4.22 6.83 -8.17
C HIS A 139 2.71 7.08 -8.01
N ARG A 140 2.16 6.99 -6.79
CA ARG A 140 0.75 7.33 -6.53
C ARG A 140 0.49 8.81 -6.74
N HIS A 141 1.40 9.67 -6.29
CA HIS A 141 1.31 11.12 -6.51
C HIS A 141 1.35 11.43 -8.01
N GLU A 142 2.29 10.84 -8.75
CA GLU A 142 2.42 11.02 -10.19
C GLU A 142 1.18 10.54 -10.98
N VAL A 143 0.61 9.39 -10.63
CA VAL A 143 -0.63 8.90 -11.25
C VAL A 143 -1.79 9.84 -10.93
N SER A 144 -1.89 10.34 -9.69
CA SER A 144 -2.95 11.28 -9.30
C SER A 144 -2.84 12.63 -10.01
N THR A 145 -1.63 13.16 -10.19
CA THR A 145 -1.41 14.43 -10.89
C THR A 145 -1.63 14.27 -12.39
N ARG A 146 -1.21 13.15 -12.99
CA ARG A 146 -1.50 12.82 -14.40
C ARG A 146 -3.00 12.68 -14.63
N ARG A 147 -3.73 11.99 -13.75
CA ARG A 147 -5.19 11.86 -13.83
C ARG A 147 -5.88 13.22 -13.71
N ARG A 148 -5.48 14.05 -12.74
CA ARG A 148 -6.03 15.40 -12.57
C ARG A 148 -5.73 16.31 -13.77
N ARG A 149 -4.56 16.17 -14.39
CA ARG A 149 -4.23 16.90 -15.62
C ARG A 149 -5.08 16.43 -16.79
N PHE A 150 -5.30 15.12 -16.92
CA PHE A 150 -6.18 14.56 -17.94
C PHE A 150 -7.64 14.98 -17.73
N GLU A 151 -8.15 15.00 -16.51
CA GLU A 151 -9.49 15.51 -16.18
C GLU A 151 -9.60 17.04 -16.35
N ALA A 152 -8.52 17.79 -16.17
CA ALA A 152 -8.50 19.24 -16.43
C ALA A 152 -8.36 19.58 -17.93
N HIS A 153 -7.75 18.69 -18.73
CA HIS A 153 -7.58 18.84 -20.18
C HIS A 153 -8.58 17.99 -20.96
N SER A 154 -9.44 17.22 -20.28
CA SER A 154 -10.52 16.50 -20.93
C SER A 154 -11.49 17.55 -21.43
N ARG A 155 -11.82 17.45 -22.72
CA ARG A 155 -12.67 18.41 -23.42
C ARG A 155 -13.97 18.58 -22.65
N ASN A 156 -14.40 19.84 -22.47
CA ASN A 156 -15.69 20.13 -21.88
C ASN A 156 -16.78 19.50 -22.75
N ALA A 157 -17.89 19.09 -22.14
CA ALA A 157 -19.05 18.55 -22.88
C ALA A 157 -19.64 19.56 -23.88
N ASP A 158 -19.31 20.85 -23.74
CA ASP A 158 -19.74 21.95 -24.61
C ASP A 158 -18.78 22.21 -25.78
N ASP A 159 -17.68 21.46 -25.89
CA ASP A 159 -16.72 21.62 -26.98
C ASP A 159 -17.21 20.86 -28.22
N VAL A 160 -17.60 21.61 -29.25
CA VAL A 160 -18.16 21.06 -30.49
C VAL A 160 -17.12 20.22 -31.23
N LEU A 161 -17.36 18.91 -31.36
CA LEU A 161 -16.56 18.02 -32.19
C LEU A 161 -16.96 18.10 -33.66
N HIS A 162 -18.27 18.11 -33.92
CA HIS A 162 -18.82 18.06 -35.26
C HIS A 162 -19.55 19.34 -35.67
N ARG A 163 -19.25 19.86 -36.87
CA ARG A 163 -19.90 21.04 -37.43
C ARG A 163 -20.07 20.92 -38.93
N CYS A 164 -21.32 21.02 -39.40
CA CYS A 164 -21.59 21.03 -40.84
C CYS A 164 -21.12 22.33 -41.51
N ALA A 165 -20.32 22.23 -42.57
CA ALA A 165 -19.82 23.38 -43.34
C ALA A 165 -20.93 24.20 -44.04
N VAL A 166 -22.09 23.59 -44.31
CA VAL A 166 -23.19 24.24 -45.06
C VAL A 166 -24.20 24.92 -44.14
N CYS A 167 -24.80 24.16 -43.20
CA CYS A 167 -25.85 24.69 -42.32
C CYS A 167 -25.34 25.13 -40.95
N GLY A 168 -24.09 24.82 -40.60
CA GLY A 168 -23.52 25.14 -39.30
C GLY A 168 -24.06 24.32 -38.14
N ALA A 169 -24.94 23.33 -38.39
CA ALA A 169 -25.45 22.44 -37.36
C ALA A 169 -24.31 21.68 -36.67
N THR A 170 -24.42 21.53 -35.37
CA THR A 170 -23.47 20.83 -34.51
C THR A 170 -24.16 19.71 -33.74
N GLU A 171 -23.37 18.75 -33.25
CA GLU A 171 -23.85 17.66 -32.38
C GLU A 171 -24.56 18.13 -31.10
N LEU A 172 -24.28 19.36 -30.64
CA LEU A 172 -24.96 19.98 -29.50
C LEU A 172 -26.32 20.56 -29.88
N THR A 173 -26.43 21.11 -31.09
CA THR A 173 -27.70 21.71 -31.57
C THR A 173 -28.73 20.65 -31.96
N ASP A 174 -28.28 19.50 -32.47
CA ASP A 174 -29.15 18.37 -32.79
C ASP A 174 -28.38 17.05 -32.61
N PRO A 175 -28.57 16.37 -31.46
CA PRO A 175 -27.86 15.13 -31.12
C PRO A 175 -28.21 13.94 -32.01
N THR A 176 -29.24 14.05 -32.86
CA THR A 176 -29.69 12.95 -33.72
C THR A 176 -29.10 13.01 -35.14
N LEU A 177 -28.37 14.07 -35.47
CA LEU A 177 -27.72 14.24 -36.76
C LEU A 177 -26.42 13.44 -36.84
N ASP A 178 -26.32 12.60 -37.86
CA ASP A 178 -25.06 11.98 -38.26
C ASP A 178 -24.25 12.94 -39.16
N PHE A 179 -22.97 13.11 -38.81
CA PHE A 179 -21.99 13.88 -39.58
C PHE A 179 -21.04 12.95 -40.33
N ARG A 180 -20.66 13.34 -41.56
CA ARG A 180 -19.69 12.61 -42.40
C ARG A 180 -18.70 13.58 -43.05
N VAL A 181 -17.45 13.15 -43.15
CA VAL A 181 -16.39 13.90 -43.83
C VAL A 181 -16.45 13.59 -45.32
N ALA A 182 -16.53 14.62 -46.17
CA ALA A 182 -16.47 14.46 -47.62
C ALA A 182 -15.02 14.53 -48.13
N ARG A 183 -14.82 14.38 -49.45
CA ARG A 183 -13.47 14.33 -50.06
C ARG A 183 -12.68 15.63 -49.96
N ASP A 184 -13.37 16.75 -49.75
CA ASP A 184 -12.78 18.06 -49.50
C ASP A 184 -12.21 18.21 -48.07
N GLY A 185 -12.45 17.23 -47.19
CA GLY A 185 -12.01 17.25 -45.80
C GLY A 185 -12.95 17.99 -44.86
N GLU A 186 -14.06 18.55 -45.38
CA GLU A 186 -15.06 19.24 -44.57
C GLU A 186 -16.13 18.25 -44.07
N GLU A 187 -16.73 18.57 -42.93
CA GLU A 187 -17.82 17.78 -42.34
C GLU A 187 -19.20 18.27 -42.80
N TYR A 188 -20.07 17.31 -43.11
CA TYR A 188 -21.42 17.55 -43.57
C TYR A 188 -22.42 16.67 -42.81
N CYS A 189 -23.59 17.22 -42.46
CA CYS A 189 -24.70 16.38 -42.01
C CYS A 189 -25.24 15.56 -43.19
N MET A 190 -25.88 14.43 -42.92
CA MET A 190 -26.43 13.53 -43.96
C MET A 190 -27.29 14.23 -45.02
N ALA A 191 -28.04 15.28 -44.65
CA ALA A 191 -28.86 16.06 -45.59
C ALA A 191 -28.05 16.91 -46.59
N HIS A 192 -26.83 17.33 -46.21
CA HIS A 192 -25.96 18.21 -47.02
C HIS A 192 -24.74 17.46 -47.58
N LEU A 193 -24.67 16.15 -47.41
CA LEU A 193 -23.57 15.34 -47.93
C LEU A 193 -23.55 15.40 -49.46
N PRO A 194 -22.44 15.85 -50.09
CA PRO A 194 -22.34 15.91 -51.54
C PRO A 194 -22.54 14.51 -52.15
N LYS A 195 -23.54 14.36 -53.03
CA LYS A 195 -23.73 13.11 -53.77
C LYS A 195 -22.53 12.88 -54.68
N ALA A 196 -21.96 11.68 -54.64
CA ALA A 196 -20.88 11.31 -55.54
C ALA A 196 -21.35 11.49 -56.99
N GLN A 197 -20.68 12.37 -57.73
CA GLN A 197 -20.83 12.44 -59.18
C GLN A 197 -20.28 11.13 -59.74
N THR A 198 -21.16 10.25 -60.22
CA THR A 198 -20.77 9.07 -60.98
C THR A 198 -20.02 9.53 -62.21
N PRO A 199 -18.73 9.16 -62.39
CA PRO A 199 -18.06 9.40 -63.66
C PRO A 199 -18.77 8.57 -64.73
N GLY A 200 -19.37 9.26 -65.71
CA GLY A 200 -19.97 8.66 -66.90
C GLY A 200 -18.93 8.28 -67.93
#